data_AF-A0A8F2F2S5-F1
#
_entry.id   AF-A0A8F2F2S5-F1
#
_cell.length_a   1.000
_cell.length_b   1.000
_cell.length_c   1.000
_cell.angle_alpha   90.00
_cell.angle_beta   90.00
_cell.angle_gamma   90.00
#
_symmetry.space_group_name_H-M   'P 1'
#
loop_
_entity.id
_entity.type
_entity.pdbx_description
1 polymer ?
#
loop_
_entity_poly.entity_id
_entity_poly.type
_entity_poly.pdbx_seq_one_letter_code
_entity_poly.pdbx_strand_id
1 'polypeptide(L)'
;MRYEKTGFDSIRESLGIEETLEEKILSNIYYQVSKDLIKYRIEHGLTQSELAQMLSVSQAMMSKYESGEHQFSVKRIVEIYCTLELEVENVFSEEALTAMYKNIKTLVEIEEVPAQKESSYGFFSKIMSQRITSKKAIAVEGWVM
;
A
#
# COMPACT_ATOMS: atom_id res chain seq x y z
N MET A 1 -13.34 -9.88 13.45
CA MET A 1 -12.42 -9.16 14.36
C MET A 1 -13.17 -7.97 14.94
N ARG A 2 -13.05 -7.74 16.25
CA ARG A 2 -13.77 -6.66 16.94
C ARG A 2 -12.84 -5.46 16.96
N TYR A 3 -13.08 -4.47 16.10
CA TYR A 3 -12.48 -3.14 16.24
C TYR A 3 -12.83 -2.65 17.66
N GLU A 4 -11.84 -2.46 18.52
CA GLU A 4 -12.07 -1.79 19.80
C GLU A 4 -12.29 -0.30 19.51
N LYS A 5 -13.54 0.14 19.66
CA LYS A 5 -13.94 1.54 19.46
C LYS A 5 -13.06 2.43 20.33
N THR A 6 -12.31 3.32 19.70
CA THR A 6 -11.54 4.35 20.37
C THR A 6 -12.47 5.36 21.06
N GLY A 7 -11.93 6.17 21.98
CA GLY A 7 -12.69 7.29 22.58
C GLY A 7 -13.23 8.26 21.52
N PHE A 8 -12.53 8.39 20.39
CA PHE A 8 -12.99 9.17 19.24
C PHE A 8 -14.18 8.51 18.51
N ASP A 9 -14.19 7.18 18.38
CA ASP A 9 -15.29 6.46 17.73
C ASP A 9 -16.60 6.59 18.51
N SER A 10 -16.52 6.60 19.85
CA SER A 10 -17.67 6.84 20.73
C SER A 10 -18.24 8.26 20.57
N ILE A 11 -17.38 9.25 20.37
CA ILE A 11 -17.78 10.64 20.12
C ILE A 11 -18.44 10.77 18.74
N ARG A 12 -17.86 10.15 17.70
CA ARG A 12 -18.44 10.17 16.34
C ARG A 12 -19.82 9.54 16.29
N GLU A 13 -19.99 8.40 16.95
CA GLU A 13 -21.30 7.72 17.07
C GLU A 13 -22.33 8.61 17.79
N SER A 14 -21.93 9.26 18.88
CA SER A 14 -22.79 10.20 19.61
C SER A 14 -23.18 11.44 18.79
N LEU A 15 -22.34 11.82 17.82
CA LEU A 15 -22.58 12.95 16.91
C LEU A 15 -23.24 12.52 15.58
N GLY A 16 -23.53 11.24 15.38
CA GLY A 16 -24.08 10.71 14.13
C GLY A 16 -23.15 10.87 12.92
N ILE A 17 -21.84 10.98 13.16
CA ILE A 17 -20.84 11.13 12.11
C ILE A 17 -20.49 9.74 11.58
N GLU A 18 -20.94 9.44 10.37
CA GLU A 18 -20.57 8.21 9.68
C GLU A 18 -19.12 8.23 9.20
N GLU A 19 -18.55 7.03 9.07
CA GLU A 19 -17.23 6.82 8.48
C GLU A 19 -17.24 7.17 6.98
N THR A 20 -16.30 8.02 6.58
CA THR A 20 -16.13 8.47 5.20
C THR A 20 -15.63 7.35 4.31
N LEU A 21 -15.79 7.51 2.99
CA LEU A 21 -15.26 6.56 2.01
C LEU A 21 -13.73 6.46 2.08
N GLU A 22 -13.04 7.57 2.35
CA GLU A 22 -11.59 7.64 2.48
C GLU A 22 -11.07 6.89 3.70
N GLU A 23 -11.81 6.91 4.81
CA GLU A 23 -11.50 6.12 6.01
C GLU A 23 -11.66 4.62 5.74
N LYS A 24 -12.74 4.22 5.04
CA LYS A 24 -13.02 2.83 4.63
C LYS A 24 -11.93 2.26 3.71
N ILE A 25 -11.74 2.93 2.58
CA ILE A 25 -10.43 3.33 2.07
C ILE A 25 -9.18 2.69 2.70
N LEU A 26 -8.60 3.51 3.56
CA LEU A 26 -7.38 3.27 4.30
C LEU A 26 -7.47 2.05 5.21
N SER A 27 -8.62 1.85 5.88
CA SER A 27 -8.85 0.71 6.76
C SER A 27 -8.69 -0.62 6.00
N ASN A 28 -9.24 -0.72 4.78
CA ASN A 28 -9.07 -1.90 3.93
C ASN A 28 -7.61 -2.11 3.52
N ILE A 29 -6.88 -1.04 3.19
CA ILE A 29 -5.46 -1.12 2.85
C ILE A 29 -4.65 -1.66 4.03
N TYR A 30 -4.83 -1.08 5.23
CA TYR A 30 -4.11 -1.50 6.43
C TYR A 30 -4.43 -2.95 6.82
N TYR A 31 -5.71 -3.34 6.69
CA TYR A 31 -6.13 -4.72 6.90
C TYR A 31 -5.41 -5.69 5.95
N GLN A 32 -5.30 -5.35 4.66
CA GLN A 32 -4.63 -6.19 3.68
C GLN A 32 -3.13 -6.34 3.97
N VAL A 33 -2.44 -5.25 4.30
CA VAL A 33 -1.03 -5.31 4.72
C VAL A 33 -0.84 -6.21 5.94
N SER A 34 -1.73 -6.09 6.94
CA SER A 34 -1.70 -6.90 8.15
C SER A 34 -1.88 -8.39 7.84
N LYS A 35 -2.84 -8.70 6.97
CA LYS A 35 -3.15 -10.06 6.52
C LYS A 35 -1.99 -10.67 5.74
N ASP A 36 -1.35 -9.92 4.85
CA ASP A 36 -0.21 -10.39 4.06
C ASP A 36 1.00 -10.68 4.94
N LEU A 37 1.25 -9.86 5.96
CA LEU A 37 2.30 -10.09 6.96
C LEU A 37 2.06 -11.40 7.73
N ILE A 38 0.85 -11.62 8.23
CA ILE A 38 0.49 -12.87 8.91
C ILE A 38 0.67 -14.08 7.99
N LYS A 39 0.19 -13.97 6.75
CA LYS A 39 0.28 -15.03 5.75
C LYS A 39 1.74 -15.39 5.47
N TYR A 40 2.55 -14.38 5.14
CA TYR A 40 3.99 -14.55 4.89
C TYR A 40 4.67 -15.24 6.07
N ARG A 41 4.38 -14.78 7.30
CA ARG A 41 4.94 -15.34 8.53
C ARG A 41 4.62 -16.83 8.68
N ILE A 42 3.37 -17.21 8.48
CA ILE A 42 2.91 -18.60 8.60
C ILE A 42 3.52 -19.48 7.51
N GLU A 43 3.53 -19.01 6.26
CA GLU A 43 4.07 -19.76 5.11
C GLU A 43 5.58 -20.03 5.24
N HIS A 44 6.31 -19.15 5.92
CA HIS A 44 7.75 -19.28 6.17
C HIS A 44 8.08 -19.85 7.55
N GLY A 45 7.07 -20.25 8.35
CA GLY A 45 7.30 -20.84 9.68
C GLY A 45 7.93 -19.89 10.70
N LEU A 46 7.75 -18.58 10.53
CA LEU A 46 8.39 -17.55 11.35
C LEU A 46 7.57 -17.23 12.61
N THR A 47 8.27 -16.89 13.69
CA THR A 47 7.71 -16.21 14.84
C THR A 47 7.54 -14.72 14.56
N GLN A 48 6.71 -14.03 15.36
CA GLN A 48 6.59 -12.57 15.24
C GLN A 48 7.93 -11.86 15.48
N SER A 49 8.80 -12.39 16.33
CA SER A 49 10.11 -11.78 16.59
C SER A 49 11.04 -11.90 15.38
N GLU A 50 11.00 -13.01 14.64
CA GLU A 50 11.83 -13.21 13.46
C GLU A 50 11.38 -12.31 12.30
N LEU A 51 10.08 -12.23 12.03
CA LEU A 51 9.57 -11.31 11.01
C LEU A 51 9.84 -9.84 11.40
N ALA A 52 9.72 -9.50 12.69
CA ALA A 52 10.05 -8.17 13.18
C ALA A 52 11.52 -7.81 12.90
N GLN A 53 12.43 -8.76 13.12
CA GLN A 53 13.86 -8.58 12.85
C GLN A 53 14.12 -8.35 11.35
N MET A 54 13.48 -9.12 10.46
CA MET A 54 13.57 -8.92 9.01
C MET A 54 13.12 -7.51 8.60
N LEU A 55 12.05 -7.01 9.20
CA LEU A 55 11.49 -5.68 8.91
C LEU A 55 12.12 -4.54 9.73
N SER A 56 13.14 -4.84 10.54
CA SER A 56 13.83 -3.87 11.41
C SER A 56 12.89 -3.13 12.36
N VAL A 57 11.95 -3.85 12.98
CA VAL A 57 11.02 -3.34 14.01
C VAL A 57 11.08 -4.20 15.27
N SER A 58 10.50 -3.71 16.37
CA SER A 58 10.34 -4.53 17.58
C SER A 58 9.25 -5.58 17.40
N GLN A 59 9.33 -6.69 18.15
CA GLN A 59 8.26 -7.70 18.17
C GLN A 59 6.91 -7.10 18.61
N ALA A 60 6.91 -6.17 19.55
CA ALA A 60 5.69 -5.46 19.95
C ALA A 60 5.09 -4.63 18.80
N MET A 61 5.92 -4.03 17.95
CA MET A 61 5.46 -3.34 16.74
C MET A 61 4.91 -4.34 15.72
N MET A 62 5.57 -5.49 15.53
CA MET A 62 5.06 -6.56 14.67
C MET A 62 3.70 -7.07 15.13
N SER A 63 3.51 -7.24 16.44
CA SER A 63 2.19 -7.60 16.98
C SER A 63 1.12 -6.56 16.66
N LYS A 64 1.45 -5.26 16.60
CA LYS A 64 0.52 -4.20 16.17
C LYS A 64 0.27 -4.24 14.66
N TYR A 65 1.31 -4.51 13.87
CA TYR A 65 1.14 -4.67 12.43
C TYR A 65 0.20 -5.84 12.11
N GLU A 66 0.28 -6.95 12.85
CA GLU A 66 -0.62 -8.09 12.66
C GLU A 66 -2.01 -7.90 13.30
N SER A 67 -2.25 -6.84 14.08
CA SER A 67 -3.56 -6.62 14.72
C SER A 67 -4.61 -6.06 13.77
N GLY A 68 -4.20 -5.48 12.63
CA GLY A 68 -5.10 -4.77 11.72
C GLY A 68 -5.41 -3.32 12.13
N GLU A 69 -4.91 -2.87 13.28
CA GLU A 69 -5.18 -1.54 13.84
C GLU A 69 -4.06 -0.53 13.55
N HIS A 70 -2.94 -1.00 13.00
CA HIS A 70 -1.82 -0.13 12.71
C HIS A 70 -2.06 0.70 11.45
N GLN A 71 -1.99 2.02 11.58
CA GLN A 71 -2.03 2.93 10.44
C GLN A 71 -0.64 3.02 9.79
N PHE A 72 -0.52 2.47 8.60
CA PHE A 72 0.74 2.46 7.85
C PHE A 72 0.89 3.73 7.01
N SER A 73 2.09 4.30 6.98
CA SER A 73 2.42 5.24 5.91
C SER A 73 2.61 4.50 4.59
N VAL A 74 2.27 5.13 3.46
CA VAL A 74 2.50 4.56 2.12
C VAL A 74 3.97 4.14 1.93
N LYS A 75 4.92 4.97 2.38
CA LYS A 75 6.34 4.65 2.35
C LYS A 75 6.64 3.33 3.07
N ARG A 76 6.06 3.14 4.26
CA ARG A 76 6.28 1.93 5.05
C ARG A 76 5.69 0.69 4.39
N ILE A 77 4.54 0.81 3.75
CA ILE A 77 3.94 -0.28 2.97
C ILE A 77 4.91 -0.69 1.85
N VAL A 78 5.42 0.27 1.08
CA VAL A 78 6.38 -0.02 -0.01
C VAL A 78 7.64 -0.70 0.52
N GLU A 79 8.23 -0.20 1.62
CA GLU A 79 9.42 -0.81 2.24
C GLU A 79 9.17 -2.26 2.64
N ILE A 80 8.02 -2.56 3.26
CA ILE A 80 7.64 -3.91 3.67
C ILE A 80 7.54 -4.83 2.45
N TYR A 81 6.78 -4.43 1.42
CA TYR A 81 6.54 -5.26 0.24
C TYR A 81 7.83 -5.50 -0.55
N CYS A 82 8.71 -4.50 -0.66
CA CYS A 82 10.02 -4.70 -1.26
C CYS A 82 10.93 -5.63 -0.44
N THR A 83 10.89 -5.54 0.90
CA THR A 83 11.73 -6.37 1.78
C THR A 83 11.30 -7.84 1.74
N LEU A 84 9.99 -8.09 1.63
CA LEU A 84 9.41 -9.44 1.62
C LEU A 84 9.19 -9.99 0.20
N GLU A 85 9.56 -9.23 -0.82
CA GLU A 85 9.36 -9.55 -2.24
C GLU A 85 7.89 -9.89 -2.57
N LEU A 86 6.95 -9.13 -1.98
CA LEU A 86 5.52 -9.29 -2.18
C LEU A 86 4.99 -8.38 -3.29
N GLU A 87 4.00 -8.87 -4.03
CA GLU A 87 3.28 -8.09 -5.05
C GLU A 87 2.27 -7.14 -4.40
N VAL A 88 2.28 -5.87 -4.83
CA VAL A 88 1.38 -4.81 -4.31
C VAL A 88 -0.05 -4.94 -4.86
N GLU A 89 -0.25 -5.82 -5.84
CA GLU A 89 -1.47 -5.96 -6.64
C GLU A 89 -2.73 -6.27 -5.82
N ASN A 90 -2.58 -6.83 -4.62
CA ASN A 90 -3.68 -7.21 -3.73
C ASN A 90 -3.94 -6.25 -2.55
N VAL A 91 -3.20 -5.13 -2.49
CA VAL A 91 -3.31 -4.14 -1.40
C VAL A 91 -4.49 -3.20 -1.58
N PHE A 92 -4.81 -2.86 -2.83
CA PHE A 92 -5.86 -1.91 -3.18
C PHE A 92 -7.04 -2.66 -3.80
N SER A 93 -8.24 -2.53 -3.21
CA SER A 93 -9.43 -3.15 -3.78
C SER A 93 -9.89 -2.44 -5.06
N GLU A 94 -10.61 -3.15 -5.93
CA GLU A 94 -11.18 -2.54 -7.14
C GLU A 94 -12.12 -1.38 -6.81
N GLU A 95 -12.84 -1.45 -5.69
CA GLU A 95 -13.71 -0.37 -5.20
C GLU A 95 -12.90 0.85 -4.76
N ALA A 96 -11.79 0.64 -4.05
CA ALA A 96 -10.89 1.70 -3.63
C ALA A 96 -10.26 2.42 -4.83
N LEU A 97 -9.77 1.64 -5.80
CA LEU A 97 -9.26 2.16 -7.06
C LEU A 97 -10.34 2.95 -7.80
N THR A 98 -11.54 2.38 -7.95
CA THR A 98 -12.67 3.03 -8.64
C THR A 98 -13.06 4.36 -7.98
N ALA A 99 -13.08 4.43 -6.65
CA ALA A 99 -13.37 5.66 -5.92
C ALA A 99 -12.29 6.73 -6.15
N MET A 100 -11.00 6.35 -6.08
CA MET A 100 -9.89 7.26 -6.38
C MET A 100 -9.96 7.79 -7.82
N TYR A 101 -10.23 6.93 -8.80
CA TYR A 101 -10.34 7.32 -10.22
C TYR A 101 -11.53 8.26 -10.50
N LYS A 102 -12.69 8.07 -9.84
CA LYS A 102 -13.86 8.94 -10.01
C LYS A 102 -13.59 10.38 -9.58
N ASN A 103 -12.81 10.58 -8.52
CA ASN A 103 -12.46 11.92 -8.04
C ASN A 103 -11.48 12.62 -9.00
N ILE A 104 -10.55 11.87 -9.61
CA ILE A 104 -9.65 12.39 -10.63
C ILE A 104 -10.41 12.75 -11.92
N LYS A 105 -11.35 11.90 -12.36
CA LYS A 105 -12.17 12.15 -13.56
C LYS A 105 -13.10 13.37 -13.42
N THR A 106 -13.53 13.68 -12.20
CA THR A 106 -14.33 14.89 -11.94
C THR A 106 -13.47 16.16 -11.93
N LEU A 107 -12.18 16.04 -11.59
CA LEU A 107 -11.20 17.15 -11.58
C LEU A 107 -10.55 17.42 -12.94
N VAL A 108 -10.56 16.43 -13.83
CA VAL A 108 -10.07 16.57 -15.19
C VAL A 108 -11.24 16.35 -16.14
N GLU A 109 -11.84 17.43 -16.63
CA GLU A 109 -12.70 17.41 -17.81
C GLU A 109 -11.86 16.94 -19.00
N ILE A 110 -11.66 15.62 -19.15
CA ILE A 110 -11.06 15.06 -20.36
C ILE A 110 -12.21 14.59 -21.23
N GLU A 111 -12.34 15.22 -22.40
CA GLU A 111 -13.09 14.69 -23.54
C GLU A 111 -12.79 13.19 -23.68
N GLU A 112 -13.83 12.39 -23.93
CA GLU A 112 -13.71 10.95 -24.07
C GLU A 112 -12.61 10.59 -25.08
N VAL A 113 -11.48 10.07 -24.60
CA VAL A 113 -10.54 9.36 -25.48
C VAL A 113 -11.23 8.04 -25.83
N PRO A 114 -11.46 7.77 -27.14
CA PRO A 114 -12.28 6.63 -27.56
C PRO A 114 -11.69 5.33 -27.03
N ALA A 115 -12.58 4.52 -26.46
CA ALA A 115 -12.28 3.26 -25.80
C ALA A 115 -11.45 2.32 -26.70
N GLN A 116 -10.14 2.33 -26.51
CA GLN A 116 -9.32 1.16 -26.80
C GLN A 116 -9.21 0.36 -25.50
N LYS A 117 -9.72 -0.88 -25.55
CA LYS A 117 -9.68 -1.85 -24.46
C LYS A 117 -8.23 -2.18 -24.10
N GLU A 118 -7.60 -1.36 -23.28
CA GLU A 118 -6.44 -1.77 -22.50
C GLU A 118 -6.90 -1.85 -21.05
N SER A 119 -6.66 -3.00 -20.40
CA SER A 119 -6.91 -3.12 -18.96
C SER A 119 -6.08 -2.04 -18.25
N SER A 120 -6.57 -1.53 -17.12
CA SER A 120 -5.80 -0.61 -16.27
C SER A 120 -4.36 -1.11 -16.05
N TYR A 121 -4.22 -2.44 -15.93
CA TYR A 121 -2.97 -3.18 -15.90
C TYR A 121 -2.00 -2.94 -17.07
N GLY A 122 -2.48 -2.85 -18.31
CA GLY A 122 -1.63 -2.60 -19.49
C GLY A 122 -0.96 -1.23 -19.44
N PHE A 123 -1.67 -0.23 -18.93
CA PHE A 123 -1.16 1.13 -18.78
C PHE A 123 -0.10 1.22 -17.68
N PHE A 124 -0.38 0.66 -16.49
CA PHE A 124 0.58 0.65 -15.38
C PHE A 124 1.83 -0.20 -15.66
N SER A 125 1.67 -1.37 -16.30
CA SER A 125 2.78 -2.23 -16.74
C SER A 125 3.75 -1.50 -17.67
N LYS A 126 3.21 -0.70 -18.60
CA LYS A 126 4.01 0.08 -19.56
C LYS A 126 4.79 1.22 -18.87
N ILE A 127 4.19 1.86 -17.87
CA ILE A 127 4.87 2.88 -17.05
C ILE A 127 5.99 2.27 -16.22
N MET A 128 5.72 1.13 -15.57
CA MET A 128 6.70 0.45 -14.71
C MET A 128 7.86 -0.16 -15.52
N SER A 129 7.57 -0.66 -16.73
CA SER A 129 8.58 -1.20 -17.65
C SER A 129 9.53 -0.13 -18.23
N GLN A 130 9.17 1.15 -18.15
CA GLN A 130 9.96 2.25 -18.72
C GLN A 130 10.95 2.91 -17.74
N ARG A 131 11.12 2.41 -16.50
CA ARG A 131 12.12 2.97 -15.56
C ARG A 131 12.87 1.95 -14.72
N ILE A 132 13.68 1.10 -15.37
CA ILE A 132 14.96 0.59 -14.80
C ILE A 132 16.02 0.53 -15.93
N THR A 133 16.36 1.67 -16.54
CA THR A 133 17.63 1.86 -17.27
C THR A 133 18.06 3.32 -17.22
N SER A 134 18.42 3.81 -16.03
CA SER A 134 19.36 4.94 -15.93
C SER A 134 20.18 4.84 -14.65
N LYS A 135 21.11 3.88 -14.60
CA LYS A 135 22.31 4.09 -13.79
C LYS A 135 23.14 5.16 -14.48
N LYS A 136 23.31 6.27 -13.77
CA LYS A 136 24.25 7.36 -14.04
C LYS A 136 25.65 6.76 -14.28
N ALA A 137 26.05 6.58 -15.54
CA ALA A 137 27.44 6.39 -15.91
C ALA A 137 28.11 7.77 -15.87
N ILE A 138 28.72 8.12 -14.74
CA ILE A 138 29.70 9.20 -14.69
C ILE A 138 31.02 8.53 -15.06
N ALA A 139 31.32 8.51 -16.35
CA ALA A 139 32.67 8.21 -16.83
C ALA A 139 33.57 9.39 -16.43
N VAL A 140 34.53 9.12 -15.55
CA VAL A 140 35.66 10.02 -15.29
C VAL A 140 36.68 9.69 -16.36
N GLU A 141 36.81 10.54 -17.38
CA GLU A 141 37.94 10.49 -18.31
C GLU A 141 38.61 11.85 -18.42
N GLY A 142 39.93 11.86 -18.28
CA GLY A 142 40.76 12.88 -18.92
C GLY A 142 41.89 13.49 -18.09
N TRP A 143 42.77 12.70 -17.46
CA TRP A 143 44.17 13.12 -17.18
C TRP A 143 45.11 11.90 -17.22
N VAL A 144 46.28 12.06 -17.86
CA VAL A 144 47.47 11.17 -17.91
C VAL A 144 47.36 10.03 -18.95
N MET A 145 48.09 9.95 -20.07
CA MET A 145 49.24 10.67 -20.66
C MET A 145 49.11 10.68 -22.18
#